data_AF-A0A2G9TWP7-F1
#
_entry.id   AF-A0A2G9TWP7-F1
#
_cell.length_a   1.000
_cell.length_b   1.000
_cell.length_c   1.000
_cell.angle_alpha   90.00
_cell.angle_beta   90.00
_cell.angle_gamma   90.00
#
_symmetry.space_group_name_H-M   'P 1'
#
loop_
_entity.id
_entity.type
_entity.pdbx_description
1 polymer ?
#
loop_
_entity_poly.entity_id
_entity_poly.type
_entity_poly.pdbx_seq_one_letter_code
_entity_poly.pdbx_strand_id
1 'polypeptide(L)'
;MVEEICHICDDRATGKHYGAISCDGCKGFFRRSIRKRHNYVCRFNKCCDVTKTIQNERDAIGKRRKPEAETEELLDGLLKSEKLCQQLRSSVIKSTEQAALLKATAAQIIILGVAYRSLSLENSICLANDTLIPKEHAANIGDINCVVGRIIDELVLPMRRLGVDLCEYVALKAILFFNPVARDVTDSNTVENARIACLRAIERR
;
A
#
# COMPACT_ATOMS: atom_id res chain seq x y z
N MET A 1 41.51 1.30 7.77
CA MET A 1 41.00 0.97 6.43
C MET A 1 40.22 2.18 5.94
N VAL A 2 40.56 2.72 4.78
CA VAL A 2 39.82 3.87 4.22
C VAL A 2 38.45 3.39 3.79
N GLU A 3 37.38 3.96 4.33
CA GLU A 3 36.03 3.63 3.89
C GLU A 3 35.80 4.23 2.50
N GLU A 4 35.61 3.37 1.51
CA GLU A 4 35.28 3.80 0.16
C GLU A 4 33.80 4.23 0.07
N ILE A 5 33.54 5.25 -0.74
CA ILE A 5 32.22 5.84 -0.93
C ILE A 5 31.66 5.43 -2.29
N CYS A 6 30.35 5.17 -2.35
CA CYS A 6 29.62 4.83 -3.56
C CYS A 6 29.60 6.03 -4.51
N HIS A 7 30.17 5.89 -5.70
CA HIS A 7 30.25 6.98 -6.68
C HIS A 7 28.90 7.34 -7.33
N ILE A 8 27.79 6.73 -6.91
CA ILE A 8 26.45 6.94 -7.49
C ILE A 8 25.55 7.74 -6.56
N CYS A 9 25.61 7.48 -5.25
CA CYS A 9 24.72 8.09 -4.27
C CYS A 9 25.43 8.55 -2.99
N ASP A 10 26.75 8.47 -2.99
CA ASP A 10 27.65 8.81 -1.88
C ASP A 10 27.45 7.99 -0.59
N ASP A 11 26.68 6.90 -0.64
CA ASP A 11 26.55 5.90 0.43
C ASP A 11 27.82 5.09 0.67
N ARG A 12 27.92 4.38 1.80
CA ARG A 12 29.06 3.50 2.11
C ARG A 12 29.18 2.44 1.02
N ALA A 13 30.32 2.39 0.33
CA ALA A 13 30.53 1.40 -0.71
C ALA A 13 30.74 0.02 -0.08
N THR A 14 30.21 -1.00 -0.74
CA THR A 14 30.45 -2.40 -0.37
C THR A 14 31.50 -3.05 -1.26
N GLY A 15 32.01 -2.31 -2.25
CA GLY A 15 33.06 -2.71 -3.18
C GLY A 15 32.71 -2.35 -4.61
N LYS A 16 33.43 -2.97 -5.56
CA LYS A 16 33.23 -2.75 -7.00
C LYS A 16 32.15 -3.69 -7.54
N HIS A 17 31.06 -3.12 -8.06
CA HIS A 17 29.98 -3.87 -8.70
C HIS A 17 29.75 -3.34 -10.12
N TYR A 18 29.67 -4.24 -11.10
CA TYR A 18 29.46 -3.88 -12.51
C TYR A 18 30.46 -2.84 -13.05
N GLY A 19 31.69 -2.82 -12.51
CA GLY A 19 32.76 -1.92 -12.93
C GLY A 19 32.90 -0.62 -12.12
N ALA A 20 31.99 -0.31 -11.19
CA ALA A 20 32.04 0.92 -10.39
C ALA A 20 32.00 0.64 -8.87
N ILE A 21 32.71 1.46 -8.09
CA ILE A 21 32.61 1.44 -6.62
C ILE A 21 31.21 1.88 -6.22
N SER A 22 30.46 1.00 -5.58
CA SER A 22 29.03 1.22 -5.32
C SER A 22 28.54 0.55 -4.04
N CYS A 23 27.44 1.06 -3.49
CA CYS A 23 26.71 0.43 -2.39
C CYS A 23 25.80 -0.70 -2.90
N ASP A 24 25.30 -1.54 -1.99
CA ASP A 24 24.38 -2.63 -2.35
C ASP A 24 23.06 -2.13 -2.95
N GLY A 25 22.62 -0.91 -2.57
CA GLY A 25 21.43 -0.26 -3.12
C GLY A 25 21.56 0.02 -4.62
N CYS A 26 22.63 0.71 -5.03
CA CYS A 26 22.89 1.06 -6.42
C CYS A 26 23.19 -0.17 -7.29
N LYS A 27 23.95 -1.12 -6.77
CA LYS A 27 24.16 -2.44 -7.37
C LYS A 27 22.83 -3.17 -7.64
N GLY A 28 21.96 -3.23 -6.63
CA GLY A 28 20.68 -3.92 -6.71
C GLY A 28 19.71 -3.25 -7.70
N PHE A 29 19.66 -1.92 -7.69
CA PHE A 29 18.89 -1.14 -8.65
C PHE A 29 19.32 -1.44 -10.08
N PHE A 30 20.61 -1.29 -10.39
CA PHE A 30 21.16 -1.52 -11.72
C PHE A 30 20.83 -2.93 -12.26
N ARG A 31 21.03 -3.97 -11.43
CA ARG A 31 20.71 -5.36 -11.80
C ARG A 31 19.23 -5.55 -12.17
N ARG A 32 18.30 -4.93 -11.42
CA ARG A 32 16.85 -5.04 -11.68
C ARG A 32 16.45 -4.28 -12.94
N SER A 33 16.97 -3.08 -13.11
CA SER A 33 16.72 -2.22 -14.27
C SER A 33 17.07 -2.92 -15.57
N ILE A 34 18.24 -3.58 -15.63
CA ILE A 34 18.68 -4.32 -16.82
C ILE A 34 17.84 -5.57 -17.06
N ARG A 35 17.64 -6.41 -16.04
CA ARG A 35 16.92 -7.69 -16.20
C ARG A 35 15.48 -7.50 -16.68
N LYS A 36 14.81 -6.45 -16.22
CA LYS A 36 13.42 -6.15 -16.57
C LYS A 36 13.26 -5.15 -17.72
N ARG A 37 14.38 -4.67 -18.30
CA ARG A 37 14.39 -3.64 -19.35
C ARG A 37 13.49 -2.44 -19.02
N HIS A 38 13.61 -1.91 -17.80
CA HIS A 38 12.78 -0.81 -17.36
C HIS A 38 13.14 0.49 -18.09
N ASN A 39 12.14 1.13 -18.69
CA ASN A 39 12.24 2.49 -19.21
C ASN A 39 11.79 3.47 -18.14
N TYR A 40 12.74 4.17 -17.52
CA TYR A 40 12.45 5.17 -16.50
C TYR A 40 12.20 6.53 -17.16
N VAL A 41 11.08 7.17 -16.82
CA VAL A 41 10.80 8.56 -17.16
C VAL A 41 10.94 9.37 -15.88
N CYS A 42 11.87 10.34 -15.89
CA CYS A 42 12.03 11.25 -14.77
C CYS A 42 10.86 12.25 -14.74
N ARG A 43 10.20 12.36 -13.59
CA ARG A 43 9.10 13.31 -13.38
C ARG A 43 9.58 14.76 -13.19
N PHE A 44 10.86 14.94 -12.88
CA PHE A 44 11.49 16.24 -12.62
C PHE A 44 12.45 16.63 -13.74
N ASN A 45 12.13 16.25 -14.98
CA ASN A 45 12.90 16.58 -16.17
C ASN A 45 14.41 16.25 -16.08
N LYS A 46 14.74 15.13 -15.41
CA LYS A 46 16.11 14.64 -15.14
C LYS A 46 16.92 15.47 -14.13
N CYS A 47 16.30 16.36 -13.35
CA CYS A 47 16.95 17.15 -12.31
C CYS A 47 16.86 16.52 -10.90
N CYS A 48 16.79 15.19 -10.80
CA CYS A 48 16.81 14.52 -9.50
C CYS A 48 18.25 14.37 -9.01
N ASP A 49 18.56 14.94 -7.86
CA ASP A 49 19.81 14.66 -7.16
C ASP A 49 19.78 13.24 -6.58
N VAL A 50 20.82 12.46 -6.84
CA VAL A 50 20.93 11.08 -6.34
C VAL A 50 21.84 11.09 -5.11
N THR A 51 21.25 11.29 -3.93
CA THR A 51 21.97 11.39 -2.65
C THR A 51 21.43 10.42 -1.60
N LYS A 52 22.23 10.17 -0.54
CA LYS A 52 21.90 9.32 0.63
C LYS A 52 20.48 9.50 1.17
N THR A 53 19.97 10.74 1.22
CA THR A 53 18.69 11.09 1.85
C THR A 53 17.48 10.48 1.14
N ILE A 54 17.52 10.35 -0.19
CA ILE A 54 16.42 9.78 -0.98
C ILE A 54 16.44 8.23 -0.95
N GLN A 55 17.57 7.64 -0.53
CA GLN A 55 17.72 6.20 -0.37
C GLN A 55 17.39 5.73 1.04
N ASN A 56 17.67 6.55 2.08
CA ASN A 56 17.35 6.24 3.47
C ASN A 56 15.84 6.08 3.73
N GLU A 57 14.97 6.79 3.02
CA GLU A 57 13.51 6.56 3.10
C GLU A 57 13.10 5.22 2.48
N ARG A 58 13.83 4.74 1.47
CA ARG A 58 13.62 3.44 0.83
C ARG A 58 14.21 2.29 1.67
N ASP A 59 15.31 2.56 2.38
CA ASP A 59 16.01 1.61 3.23
C ASP A 59 15.48 1.54 4.67
N ALA A 60 14.73 2.54 5.15
CA ALA A 60 13.98 2.44 6.41
C ALA A 60 12.89 1.36 6.35
N ILE A 61 12.35 1.09 5.15
CA ILE A 61 11.50 -0.07 4.87
C ILE A 61 12.35 -1.31 4.50
N GLY A 62 13.50 -1.12 3.87
CA GLY A 62 14.48 -2.19 3.58
C GLY A 62 15.14 -2.81 4.81
N LYS A 63 15.23 -2.08 5.94
CA LYS A 63 15.81 -2.55 7.22
C LYS A 63 14.79 -3.07 8.22
N ARG A 64 13.52 -3.22 7.83
CA ARG A 64 12.61 -4.21 8.43
C ARG A 64 12.30 -5.31 7.43
N ARG A 65 13.28 -6.18 7.19
CA ARG A 65 12.99 -7.60 6.92
C ARG A 65 13.94 -8.51 7.71
N LYS A 66 13.48 -8.93 8.89
CA LYS A 66 12.78 -10.22 8.90
C LYS A 66 11.32 -9.93 9.26
N PRO A 67 10.37 -10.39 8.42
CA PRO A 67 9.36 -11.27 9.00
C PRO A 67 9.18 -12.48 8.07
N GLU A 68 9.66 -13.64 8.50
CA GLU A 68 9.34 -14.93 7.87
C GLU A 68 8.00 -15.49 8.41
N ALA A 69 7.07 -14.64 8.85
CA ALA A 69 5.72 -15.06 9.27
C ALA A 69 4.66 -13.95 9.11
N GLU A 70 4.87 -12.75 9.67
CA GLU A 70 3.81 -11.72 9.76
C GLU A 70 3.44 -11.04 8.42
N THR A 71 4.38 -10.80 7.50
CA THR A 71 4.05 -10.25 6.17
C THR A 71 3.32 -11.26 5.29
N GLU A 72 3.63 -12.54 5.45
CA GLU A 72 2.94 -13.63 4.76
C GLU A 72 1.56 -13.84 5.35
N GLU A 73 1.37 -13.71 6.67
CA GLU A 73 0.05 -13.68 7.30
C GLU A 73 -0.78 -12.46 6.90
N LEU A 74 -0.17 -11.28 6.74
CA LEU A 74 -0.89 -10.09 6.28
C LEU A 74 -1.32 -10.24 4.82
N LEU A 75 -0.43 -10.73 3.94
CA LEU A 75 -0.74 -11.01 2.54
C LEU A 75 -1.70 -12.19 2.39
N ASP A 76 -1.54 -13.26 3.15
CA ASP A 76 -2.44 -14.42 3.18
C ASP A 76 -3.78 -14.05 3.80
N GLY A 77 -3.81 -13.16 4.78
CA GLY A 77 -5.04 -12.62 5.36
C GLY A 77 -5.73 -11.63 4.43
N LEU A 78 -4.98 -10.80 3.70
CA LEU A 78 -5.50 -9.96 2.62
C LEU A 78 -6.03 -10.81 1.46
N LEU A 79 -5.32 -11.87 1.07
CA LEU A 79 -5.71 -12.80 0.02
C LEU A 79 -6.86 -13.71 0.47
N LYS A 80 -6.90 -14.14 1.73
CA LYS A 80 -8.04 -14.83 2.36
C LYS A 80 -9.23 -13.91 2.46
N SER A 81 -9.04 -12.63 2.79
CA SER A 81 -10.13 -11.65 2.81
C SER A 81 -10.69 -11.43 1.41
N GLU A 82 -9.82 -11.40 0.39
CA GLU A 82 -10.23 -11.31 -1.01
C GLU A 82 -10.92 -12.59 -1.47
N LYS A 83 -10.44 -13.77 -1.07
CA LYS A 83 -11.07 -15.08 -1.32
C LYS A 83 -12.41 -15.21 -0.59
N LEU A 84 -12.52 -14.76 0.66
CA LEU A 84 -13.75 -14.76 1.43
C LEU A 84 -14.75 -13.76 0.84
N CYS A 85 -14.28 -12.58 0.42
CA CYS A 85 -15.07 -11.66 -0.37
C CYS A 85 -15.49 -12.30 -1.70
N GLN A 86 -14.63 -13.05 -2.38
CA GLN A 86 -14.96 -13.78 -3.62
C GLN A 86 -15.95 -14.93 -3.38
N GLN A 87 -15.87 -15.62 -2.26
CA GLN A 87 -16.78 -16.70 -1.87
C GLN A 87 -18.14 -16.17 -1.41
N LEU A 88 -18.17 -15.07 -0.65
CA LEU A 88 -19.40 -14.34 -0.33
C LEU A 88 -20.00 -13.71 -1.60
N ARG A 89 -19.17 -13.19 -2.51
CA ARG A 89 -19.59 -12.70 -3.83
C ARG A 89 -20.26 -13.81 -4.64
N SER A 90 -19.66 -15.00 -4.73
CA SER A 90 -20.16 -16.09 -5.58
C SER A 90 -21.39 -16.80 -5.03
N SER A 91 -21.58 -16.80 -3.70
CA SER A 91 -22.72 -17.46 -3.05
C SER A 91 -23.93 -16.55 -2.86
N VAL A 92 -23.75 -15.23 -2.83
CA VAL A 92 -24.81 -14.28 -2.42
C VAL A 92 -25.31 -13.39 -3.58
N ILE A 93 -24.51 -13.09 -4.60
CA ILE A 93 -24.81 -12.02 -5.58
C ILE A 93 -24.49 -12.45 -7.02
N LYS A 94 -25.36 -12.15 -7.99
CA LYS A 94 -25.15 -12.50 -9.42
C LYS A 94 -23.94 -11.75 -10.01
N SER A 95 -23.29 -12.31 -11.02
CA SER A 95 -22.04 -11.77 -11.60
C SER A 95 -22.12 -10.30 -12.07
N THR A 96 -23.29 -9.85 -12.54
CA THR A 96 -23.53 -8.46 -12.98
C THR A 96 -23.56 -7.47 -11.81
N GLU A 97 -24.12 -7.86 -10.67
CA GLU A 97 -24.22 -7.04 -9.47
C GLU A 97 -22.87 -6.96 -8.72
N GLN A 98 -22.03 -7.98 -8.84
CA GLN A 98 -20.66 -7.94 -8.31
C GLN A 98 -19.83 -6.84 -8.97
N ALA A 99 -19.96 -6.67 -10.29
CA ALA A 99 -19.28 -5.61 -11.01
C ALA A 99 -19.79 -4.22 -10.59
N ALA A 100 -21.09 -4.10 -10.31
CA ALA A 100 -21.72 -2.88 -9.83
C ALA A 100 -21.19 -2.47 -8.44
N LEU A 101 -21.16 -3.41 -7.49
CA LEU A 101 -20.61 -3.19 -6.15
C LEU A 101 -19.12 -2.84 -6.18
N LEU A 102 -18.33 -3.55 -7.00
CA LEU A 102 -16.91 -3.23 -7.17
C LEU A 102 -16.72 -1.83 -7.77
N LYS A 103 -17.48 -1.46 -8.80
CA LYS A 103 -17.39 -0.11 -9.40
C LYS A 103 -17.74 0.98 -8.38
N ALA A 104 -18.76 0.75 -7.55
CA ALA A 104 -19.20 1.72 -6.55
C ALA A 104 -18.19 1.92 -5.40
N THR A 105 -17.34 0.92 -5.10
CA THR A 105 -16.56 0.87 -3.86
C THR A 105 -15.05 0.75 -4.06
N ALA A 106 -14.58 0.50 -5.30
CA ALA A 106 -13.17 0.24 -5.60
C ALA A 106 -12.22 1.32 -5.08
N ALA A 107 -12.54 2.60 -5.28
CA ALA A 107 -11.70 3.71 -4.83
C ALA A 107 -11.55 3.72 -3.29
N GLN A 108 -12.65 3.49 -2.57
CA GLN A 108 -12.67 3.46 -1.10
C GLN A 108 -11.85 2.28 -0.57
N ILE A 109 -11.99 1.09 -1.19
CA ILE A 109 -11.23 -0.10 -0.84
C ILE A 109 -9.73 0.09 -1.09
N ILE A 110 -9.35 0.74 -2.19
CA ILE A 110 -7.95 1.05 -2.49
C ILE A 110 -7.37 2.00 -1.44
N ILE A 111 -8.10 3.07 -1.11
CA ILE A 111 -7.67 4.04 -0.10
C ILE A 111 -7.52 3.37 1.28
N LEU A 112 -8.49 2.55 1.69
CA LEU A 112 -8.42 1.79 2.93
C LEU A 112 -7.21 0.85 2.96
N GLY A 113 -6.91 0.19 1.83
CA GLY A 113 -5.73 -0.67 1.70
C GLY A 113 -4.40 0.09 1.78
N VAL A 114 -4.33 1.29 1.19
CA VAL A 114 -3.17 2.18 1.34
C VAL A 114 -3.00 2.61 2.80
N ALA A 115 -4.08 3.00 3.48
CA ALA A 115 -4.03 3.41 4.88
C ALA A 115 -3.52 2.27 5.78
N TYR A 116 -4.08 1.07 5.66
CA TYR A 116 -3.69 -0.09 6.46
C TYR A 116 -2.23 -0.52 6.22
N ARG A 117 -1.77 -0.51 4.97
CA ARG A 117 -0.35 -0.79 4.64
C ARG A 117 0.62 0.27 5.17
N SER A 118 0.12 1.44 5.56
CA SER A 118 0.93 2.57 6.03
C SER A 118 0.90 2.73 7.55
N LEU A 119 0.28 1.80 8.30
CA LEU A 119 0.14 1.92 9.76
C LEU A 119 1.47 2.01 10.50
N SER A 120 2.53 1.38 9.99
CA SER A 120 3.88 1.41 10.57
C SER A 120 4.74 2.58 10.09
N LEU A 121 4.22 3.43 9.19
CA LEU A 121 4.97 4.54 8.59
C LEU A 121 4.63 5.87 9.24
N GLU A 122 5.65 6.71 9.43
CA GLU A 122 5.47 8.08 9.88
C GLU A 122 5.40 9.03 8.69
N ASN A 123 4.41 9.93 8.71
CA ASN A 123 4.25 11.04 7.75
C ASN A 123 4.36 10.64 6.27
N SER A 124 4.01 9.40 5.93
CA SER A 124 4.10 8.87 4.57
C SER A 124 3.08 7.77 4.35
N ILE A 125 2.72 7.54 3.10
CA ILE A 125 1.90 6.41 2.67
C ILE A 125 2.71 5.46 1.79
N CYS A 126 2.33 4.19 1.79
CA CYS A 126 2.86 3.18 0.88
C CYS A 126 1.79 2.74 -0.12
N LEU A 127 2.08 2.88 -1.41
CA LEU A 127 1.23 2.41 -2.50
C LEU A 127 1.43 0.92 -2.77
N ALA A 128 0.50 0.29 -3.49
CA ALA A 128 0.51 -1.16 -3.77
C ALA A 128 1.75 -1.65 -4.53
N ASN A 129 2.44 -0.75 -5.24
CA ASN A 129 3.69 -1.03 -5.95
C ASN A 129 4.94 -0.69 -5.10
N ASP A 130 4.78 -0.61 -3.78
CA ASP A 130 5.81 -0.25 -2.80
C ASP A 130 6.42 1.15 -2.99
N THR A 131 5.71 2.05 -3.70
CA THR A 131 6.10 3.46 -3.79
C THR A 131 5.70 4.19 -2.52
N LEU A 132 6.65 4.90 -1.92
CA LEU A 132 6.41 5.77 -0.78
C LEU A 132 6.12 7.19 -1.22
N ILE A 133 5.15 7.80 -0.56
CA ILE A 133 4.80 9.20 -0.78
C ILE A 133 4.80 9.91 0.57
N PRO A 134 5.82 10.73 0.85
CA PRO A 134 5.86 11.59 2.02
C PRO A 134 4.75 12.65 2.00
N LYS A 135 4.20 12.96 3.17
CA LYS A 135 3.16 13.98 3.38
C LYS A 135 3.61 15.37 2.93
N GLU A 136 4.87 15.70 3.18
CA GLU A 136 5.49 16.98 2.78
C GLU A 136 5.64 17.10 1.25
N HIS A 137 6.09 16.04 0.59
CA HIS A 137 6.23 16.00 -0.86
C HIS A 137 4.86 16.11 -1.55
N ALA A 138 3.85 15.53 -0.91
CA ALA A 138 2.47 15.65 -1.32
C ALA A 138 1.94 17.10 -1.21
N ALA A 139 2.22 17.82 -0.12
CA ALA A 139 1.75 19.21 0.02
C ALA A 139 2.31 20.16 -1.06
N ASN A 140 3.49 19.84 -1.62
CA ASN A 140 4.18 20.67 -2.61
C ASN A 140 3.74 20.43 -4.07
N ILE A 141 2.96 19.38 -4.33
CA ILE A 141 2.50 19.02 -5.67
C ILE A 141 0.97 19.13 -5.67
N GLY A 142 0.43 20.26 -6.13
CA GLY A 142 -0.97 20.69 -5.96
C GLY A 142 -2.10 19.67 -6.19
N ASP A 143 -3.25 19.97 -5.58
CA ASP A 143 -4.58 19.34 -5.53
C ASP A 143 -4.68 17.83 -5.27
N ILE A 144 -4.05 16.97 -6.06
CA ILE A 144 -4.21 15.51 -5.97
C ILE A 144 -3.51 14.94 -4.73
N ASN A 145 -2.46 15.60 -4.25
CA ASN A 145 -1.67 15.10 -3.15
C ASN A 145 -2.13 15.59 -1.76
N CYS A 146 -3.05 16.57 -1.69
CA CYS A 146 -3.77 16.86 -0.45
C CYS A 146 -4.47 15.60 0.11
N VAL A 147 -4.86 14.68 -0.78
CA VAL A 147 -5.40 13.36 -0.42
C VAL A 147 -4.44 12.54 0.43
N VAL A 148 -3.12 12.64 0.22
CA VAL A 148 -2.13 11.91 1.05
C VAL A 148 -2.18 12.40 2.49
N GLY A 149 -2.22 13.72 2.69
CA GLY A 149 -2.38 14.31 4.01
C GLY A 149 -3.65 13.84 4.69
N ARG A 150 -4.77 13.84 3.97
CA ARG A 150 -6.06 13.33 4.47
C ARG A 150 -6.04 11.84 4.79
N ILE A 151 -5.43 11.00 3.95
CA ILE A 151 -5.27 9.57 4.23
C ILE A 151 -4.50 9.37 5.53
N ILE A 152 -3.42 10.13 5.74
CA ILE A 152 -2.63 10.04 6.96
C ILE A 152 -3.45 10.49 8.17
N ASP A 153 -4.04 11.68 8.09
CA ASP A 153 -4.67 12.35 9.24
C ASP A 153 -6.02 11.73 9.62
N GLU A 154 -6.81 11.32 8.62
CA GLU A 154 -8.19 10.83 8.79
C GLU A 154 -8.30 9.30 8.79
N LEU A 155 -7.28 8.55 8.33
CA LEU A 155 -7.32 7.08 8.31
C LEU A 155 -6.14 6.45 9.07
N VAL A 156 -4.89 6.71 8.65
CA VAL A 156 -3.71 6.05 9.23
C VAL A 156 -3.58 6.36 10.72
N LEU A 157 -3.66 7.64 11.11
CA LEU A 157 -3.52 8.04 12.50
C LEU A 157 -4.67 7.51 13.39
N PRO A 158 -5.96 7.62 13.02
CA PRO A 158 -7.04 6.97 13.76
C PRO A 158 -6.88 5.46 13.88
N MET A 159 -6.58 4.76 12.78
CA MET A 159 -6.41 3.30 12.80
C MET A 159 -5.25 2.88 13.70
N ARG A 160 -4.15 3.64 13.72
CA ARG A 160 -3.03 3.41 14.64
C ARG A 160 -3.43 3.64 16.10
N ARG A 161 -4.15 4.72 16.40
CA ARG A 161 -4.62 5.03 17.76
C ARG A 161 -5.59 3.96 18.29
N LEU A 162 -6.45 3.45 17.42
CA LEU A 162 -7.39 2.39 17.74
C LEU A 162 -6.75 1.00 17.77
N GLY A 163 -5.51 0.85 17.28
CA GLY A 163 -4.83 -0.43 17.22
C GLY A 163 -5.47 -1.40 16.23
N VAL A 164 -6.01 -0.90 15.12
CA VAL A 164 -6.78 -1.69 14.16
C VAL A 164 -5.98 -2.90 13.67
N ASP A 165 -6.49 -4.09 13.92
CA ASP A 165 -5.87 -5.34 13.52
C ASP A 165 -6.32 -5.81 12.13
N LEU A 166 -5.77 -6.95 11.68
CA LEU A 166 -6.08 -7.52 10.38
C LEU A 166 -7.54 -7.95 10.25
N CYS A 167 -8.14 -8.47 11.32
CA CYS A 167 -9.53 -8.92 11.31
C CYS A 167 -10.49 -7.73 11.20
N GLU A 168 -10.25 -6.66 11.96
CA GLU A 168 -11.03 -5.42 11.93
C GLU A 168 -10.90 -4.72 10.57
N TYR A 169 -9.68 -4.63 10.03
CA TYR A 169 -9.45 -4.09 8.69
C TYR A 169 -10.21 -4.88 7.61
N VAL A 170 -10.21 -6.21 7.68
CA VAL A 170 -10.95 -7.06 6.75
C VAL A 170 -12.46 -6.84 6.88
N ALA A 171 -12.95 -6.69 8.10
CA ALA A 171 -14.36 -6.41 8.34
C ALA A 171 -14.77 -5.03 7.82
N LEU A 172 -13.95 -3.98 8.02
CA LEU A 172 -14.16 -2.65 7.44
C LEU A 172 -14.21 -2.70 5.91
N LYS A 173 -13.31 -3.45 5.28
CA LYS A 173 -13.29 -3.66 3.82
C LYS A 173 -14.57 -4.36 3.34
N ALA A 174 -15.07 -5.35 4.09
CA ALA A 174 -16.31 -6.04 3.77
C ALA A 174 -17.54 -5.12 3.92
N ILE A 175 -17.58 -4.28 4.97
CA ILE A 175 -18.64 -3.30 5.18
C ILE A 175 -18.70 -2.30 4.02
N LEU A 176 -17.56 -1.79 3.56
CA LEU A 176 -17.50 -0.93 2.38
C LEU A 176 -17.98 -1.65 1.12
N PHE A 177 -17.57 -2.91 0.93
CA PHE A 177 -17.92 -3.70 -0.24
C PHE A 177 -19.42 -3.99 -0.36
N PHE A 178 -20.07 -4.34 0.75
CA PHE A 178 -21.52 -4.60 0.79
C PHE A 178 -22.32 -3.30 0.84
N ASN A 179 -22.20 -2.48 -0.20
CA ASN A 179 -22.91 -1.21 -0.33
C ASN A 179 -24.34 -1.44 -0.89
N PRO A 180 -25.40 -1.37 -0.06
CA PRO A 180 -26.77 -1.66 -0.50
C PRO A 180 -27.34 -0.62 -1.46
N VAL A 181 -26.74 0.58 -1.53
CA VAL A 181 -27.18 1.68 -2.39
C VAL A 181 -26.37 1.79 -3.69
N ALA A 182 -25.52 0.80 -3.99
CA ALA A 182 -24.80 0.78 -5.25
C ALA A 182 -25.79 0.69 -6.43
N ARG A 183 -25.55 1.52 -7.46
CA ARG A 183 -26.33 1.50 -8.71
C ARG A 183 -26.24 0.10 -9.32
N ASP A 184 -27.32 -0.40 -9.91
CA ASP A 184 -27.41 -1.72 -10.56
C ASP A 184 -27.38 -2.93 -9.60
N VAL A 185 -27.60 -2.72 -8.30
CA VAL A 185 -27.93 -3.79 -7.34
C VAL A 185 -29.45 -4.00 -7.33
N THR A 186 -29.89 -5.22 -7.59
CA THR A 186 -31.33 -5.56 -7.62
C THR A 186 -31.83 -6.06 -6.27
N ASP A 187 -31.02 -6.80 -5.53
CA ASP A 187 -31.35 -7.28 -4.18
C ASP A 187 -30.59 -6.51 -3.08
N SER A 188 -31.02 -5.27 -2.85
CA SER A 188 -30.45 -4.39 -1.82
C SER A 188 -30.57 -4.97 -0.40
N ASN A 189 -31.64 -5.73 -0.11
CA ASN A 189 -31.87 -6.34 1.20
C ASN A 189 -30.83 -7.41 1.53
N THR A 190 -30.49 -8.26 0.56
CA THR A 190 -29.45 -9.27 0.77
C THR A 190 -28.07 -8.64 0.99
N VAL A 191 -27.73 -7.59 0.24
CA VAL A 191 -26.48 -6.85 0.42
C VAL A 191 -26.44 -6.18 1.81
N GLU A 192 -27.54 -5.56 2.23
CA GLU A 192 -27.67 -4.93 3.54
C GLU A 192 -27.52 -5.94 4.68
N ASN A 193 -28.15 -7.11 4.57
CA ASN A 193 -28.03 -8.17 5.56
C ASN A 193 -26.58 -8.67 5.69
N ALA A 194 -25.86 -8.80 4.57
CA ALA A 194 -24.44 -9.14 4.59
C ALA A 194 -23.59 -8.06 5.28
N ARG A 195 -23.88 -6.77 5.02
CA ARG A 195 -23.22 -5.64 5.69
C ARG A 195 -23.45 -5.64 7.20
N ILE A 196 -24.70 -5.88 7.63
CA ILE A 196 -25.07 -5.98 9.06
C ILE A 196 -24.36 -7.15 9.73
N ALA A 197 -24.21 -8.29 9.05
CA ALA A 197 -23.47 -9.42 9.59
C ALA A 197 -22.00 -9.06 9.86
N CYS A 198 -21.36 -8.31 8.96
CA CYS A 198 -20.00 -7.81 9.17
C CYS A 198 -19.92 -6.82 10.33
N LEU A 199 -20.88 -5.89 10.46
CA LEU A 199 -20.94 -4.94 11.57
C LEU A 199 -21.04 -5.64 12.93
N ARG A 200 -21.96 -6.60 13.05
CA ARG A 200 -22.12 -7.41 14.26
C ARG A 200 -20.88 -8.23 14.62
N ALA A 201 -20.08 -8.61 13.63
CA ALA A 201 -18.83 -9.33 13.86
C ALA A 201 -17.75 -8.44 14.48
N ILE A 202 -17.74 -7.14 14.16
CA ILE A 202 -16.84 -6.15 14.78
C ILE A 202 -17.30 -5.84 16.21
N GLU A 203 -18.60 -5.63 16.44
CA GLU A 203 -19.15 -5.25 17.77
C GLU A 203 -18.97 -6.31 18.87
N ARG A 204 -18.69 -7.57 18.49
CA ARG A 204 -18.54 -8.70 19.43
C ARG A 204 -17.09 -8.94 19.87
N ARG A 205 -16.15 -8.12 19.40
CA ARG A 205 -14.74 -8.14 19.80
C ARG A 205 -14.46 -7.05 20.82
#